data_AF-A0A962UUX8-F1
#
_entry.id   AF-A0A962UUX8-F1
#
_cell.length_a   1.000
_cell.length_b   1.000
_cell.length_c   1.000
_cell.angle_alpha   90.00
_cell.angle_beta   90.00
_cell.angle_gamma   90.00
#
_symmetry.space_group_name_H-M   'P 1'
#
loop_
_entity.id
_entity.type
_entity.pdbx_description
1 polymer ?
#
loop_
_entity_poly.entity_id
_entity_poly.type
_entity_poly.pdbx_seq_one_letter_code
_entity_poly.pdbx_strand_id
1 'polypeptide(L)'
;MVKALQGRVPEVFPWELADELASGDATLLLDIRCPHEFAQAHIAGSLNVPRGILEIAVDYGYDETEPRLVEARDTRVVVLCRSGNRSLLAAHTLGLMGFSNPVSLRTGLRGWNDDEYPLVDGGGRWIDPDRAERLLASSLTPAQRGPQEVAANPARPSA
;
A
#
# COMPACT_ATOMS: atom_id res chain seq x y z
N MET A 1 17.55 -0.16 0.14
CA MET A 1 16.74 0.76 -0.67
C MET A 1 15.63 1.43 0.12
N VAL A 2 14.66 0.69 0.67
CA VAL A 2 13.53 1.27 1.44
C VAL A 2 13.97 2.28 2.52
N LYS A 3 14.91 1.89 3.40
CA LYS A 3 15.47 2.81 4.43
C LYS A 3 16.10 4.09 3.87
N ALA A 4 16.63 4.05 2.64
CA ALA A 4 17.27 5.21 2.02
C ALA A 4 16.26 6.20 1.41
N LEU A 5 15.01 5.76 1.19
CA LEU A 5 13.93 6.60 0.67
C LEU A 5 13.03 7.17 1.77
N GLN A 6 13.09 6.63 2.98
CA GLN A 6 12.37 7.17 4.13
C GLN A 6 12.78 8.64 4.35
N GLY A 7 11.79 9.52 4.42
CA GLY A 7 12.00 10.97 4.53
C GLY A 7 12.45 11.68 3.24
N ARG A 8 12.58 10.96 2.10
CA ARG A 8 12.86 11.56 0.78
C ARG A 8 11.64 11.53 -0.14
N VAL A 9 10.84 10.48 -0.03
CA VAL A 9 9.55 10.38 -0.70
C VAL A 9 8.51 10.97 0.24
N PRO A 10 7.58 11.82 -0.24
CA PRO A 10 6.47 12.28 0.58
C PRO A 10 5.68 11.09 1.13
N GLU A 11 5.33 11.16 2.41
CA GLU A 11 4.53 10.16 3.10
C GLU A 11 3.35 10.88 3.77
N VAL A 12 2.21 10.19 3.84
CA VAL A 12 1.03 10.64 4.59
C VAL A 12 0.69 9.56 5.61
N PHE A 13 0.33 9.95 6.83
CA PHE A 13 -0.14 8.99 7.82
C PHE A 13 -1.61 8.61 7.61
N PRO A 14 -2.06 7.44 8.10
CA PRO A 14 -3.44 7.02 7.91
C PRO A 14 -4.48 8.03 8.40
N TRP A 15 -4.29 8.64 9.57
CA TRP A 15 -5.21 9.64 10.09
C TRP A 15 -5.28 10.92 9.24
N GLU A 16 -4.15 11.40 8.72
CA GLU A 16 -4.11 12.54 7.82
C GLU A 16 -4.86 12.24 6.51
N LEU A 17 -4.64 11.04 5.95
CA LEU A 17 -5.36 10.61 4.76
C LEU A 17 -6.87 10.48 5.01
N ALA A 18 -7.28 9.99 6.19
CA ALA A 18 -8.69 9.89 6.54
C ALA A 18 -9.36 11.28 6.59
N ASP A 19 -8.68 12.27 7.16
CA ASP A 19 -9.14 13.66 7.18
C ASP A 19 -9.20 14.28 5.77
N GLU A 20 -8.19 14.04 4.92
CA GLU A 20 -8.17 14.46 3.50
C GLU A 20 -9.37 13.88 2.73
N LEU A 21 -9.63 12.58 2.90
CA LEU A 21 -10.75 11.90 2.24
C LEU A 21 -12.11 12.38 2.74
N ALA A 22 -12.24 12.68 4.03
CA ALA A 22 -13.47 13.24 4.61
C ALA A 22 -13.74 14.67 4.13
N SER A 23 -12.68 15.43 3.84
CA SER A 23 -12.75 16.81 3.33
C SER A 23 -13.09 16.88 1.83
N GLY A 24 -13.01 15.75 1.12
CA GLY A 24 -13.30 15.67 -0.31
C GLY A 24 -12.17 16.15 -1.21
N ASP A 25 -10.93 16.18 -0.70
CA ASP A 25 -9.77 16.59 -1.47
C ASP A 25 -9.54 15.63 -2.66
N ALA A 26 -9.24 16.20 -3.83
CA ALA A 26 -9.02 15.44 -5.05
C ALA A 26 -7.75 14.56 -4.93
N THR A 27 -7.94 13.30 -4.54
CA THR A 27 -6.88 12.34 -4.30
C THR A 27 -7.18 11.02 -5.01
N LEU A 28 -6.23 10.53 -5.80
CA LEU A 28 -6.29 9.18 -6.35
C LEU A 28 -5.62 8.20 -5.39
N LEU A 29 -6.38 7.22 -4.90
CA LEU A 29 -5.87 6.11 -4.10
C LEU A 29 -5.41 4.98 -5.02
N LEU A 30 -4.12 4.65 -5.01
CA LEU A 30 -3.52 3.64 -5.87
C LEU A 30 -3.02 2.45 -5.06
N ASP A 31 -3.73 1.33 -5.08
CA ASP A 31 -3.28 0.10 -4.45
C ASP A 31 -2.41 -0.74 -5.39
N ILE A 32 -1.13 -0.88 -5.03
CA ILE A 32 -0.15 -1.61 -5.83
C ILE A 32 0.05 -3.07 -5.42
N ARG A 33 -0.79 -3.59 -4.52
CA ARG A 33 -0.76 -4.99 -4.13
C ARG A 33 -1.32 -5.88 -5.24
N CYS A 34 -1.09 -7.18 -5.11
CA CYS A 34 -1.64 -8.15 -6.04
C CYS A 34 -3.18 -8.13 -6.01
N PRO A 35 -3.88 -8.46 -7.12
CA PRO A 35 -5.34 -8.38 -7.18
C PRO A 35 -6.05 -9.25 -6.12
N HIS A 36 -5.45 -10.37 -5.72
CA HIS A 36 -5.99 -11.20 -4.65
C HIS A 36 -5.91 -10.52 -3.27
N GLU A 37 -4.85 -9.76 -2.99
CA GLU A 37 -4.73 -8.99 -1.73
C GLU A 37 -5.78 -7.87 -1.72
N PHE A 38 -5.94 -7.20 -2.86
CA PHE A 38 -6.92 -6.12 -3.06
C PHE A 38 -8.36 -6.61 -2.87
N ALA A 39 -8.73 -7.72 -3.52
CA ALA A 39 -10.07 -8.30 -3.46
C ALA A 39 -10.48 -8.74 -2.05
N GLN A 40 -9.51 -9.02 -1.16
CA GLN A 40 -9.79 -9.45 0.22
C GLN A 40 -10.08 -8.27 1.15
N ALA A 41 -9.31 -7.19 1.03
CA ALA A 41 -9.50 -5.96 1.82
C ALA A 41 -8.73 -4.80 1.18
N HIS A 42 -9.40 -3.68 0.89
CA HIS A 42 -8.82 -2.43 0.37
C HIS A 42 -9.61 -1.21 0.84
N ILE A 43 -9.05 0.00 0.67
CA ILE A 43 -9.77 1.25 0.96
C ILE A 43 -10.79 1.49 -0.16
N ALA A 44 -12.04 1.79 0.18
CA ALA A 44 -13.08 2.06 -0.80
C ALA A 44 -12.67 3.18 -1.78
N GLY A 45 -12.96 2.98 -3.07
CA GLY A 45 -12.62 3.94 -4.12
C GLY A 45 -11.18 3.87 -4.65
N SER A 46 -10.34 2.99 -4.08
CA SER A 46 -8.98 2.78 -4.60
C SER A 46 -8.96 2.05 -5.95
N LEU A 47 -7.97 2.39 -6.76
CA LEU A 47 -7.64 1.79 -8.03
C LEU A 47 -6.54 0.74 -7.82
N ASN A 48 -6.73 -0.49 -8.30
CA ASN A 48 -5.71 -1.53 -8.19
C ASN A 48 -4.83 -1.62 -9.44
N VAL A 49 -3.55 -1.26 -9.31
CA VAL A 49 -2.54 -1.47 -10.36
C VAL A 49 -1.34 -2.18 -9.73
N PRO A 50 -1.20 -3.51 -9.91
CA PRO A 50 -0.15 -4.28 -9.26
C PRO A 50 1.26 -3.73 -9.54
N ARG A 51 2.13 -3.74 -8.52
CA ARG A 51 3.49 -3.16 -8.61
C ARG A 51 4.28 -3.61 -9.84
N GLY A 52 4.12 -4.86 -10.26
CA GLY A 52 4.90 -5.47 -11.35
C GLY A 52 4.61 -4.90 -12.74
N ILE A 53 3.48 -4.22 -12.93
CA ILE A 53 3.09 -3.59 -14.20
C ILE A 53 3.01 -2.06 -14.09
N LEU A 54 3.39 -1.48 -12.94
CA LEU A 54 3.13 -0.08 -12.65
C LEU A 54 3.75 0.87 -13.70
N GLU A 55 4.99 0.61 -14.09
CA GLU A 55 5.73 1.45 -15.04
C GLU A 55 5.11 1.46 -16.44
N ILE A 56 4.46 0.37 -16.88
CA ILE A 56 3.78 0.33 -18.18
C ILE A 56 2.32 0.81 -18.07
N ALA A 57 1.68 0.61 -16.93
CA ALA A 57 0.30 1.02 -16.70
C ALA A 57 0.11 2.55 -16.64
N VAL A 58 1.18 3.30 -16.32
CA VAL A 58 1.15 4.77 -16.19
C VAL A 58 1.49 5.52 -17.49
N ASP A 59 1.57 4.81 -18.61
CA ASP A 59 1.80 5.40 -19.92
C ASP A 59 0.84 4.81 -20.97
N TYR A 60 0.65 5.52 -22.08
CA TYR A 60 -0.18 5.07 -23.19
C TYR A 60 0.58 4.10 -24.10
N GLY A 61 -0.15 3.18 -24.73
CA GLY A 61 0.38 2.28 -25.76
C GLY A 61 0.71 0.86 -25.28
N TYR A 62 0.24 0.49 -24.08
CA TYR A 62 0.38 -0.86 -23.52
C TYR A 62 -1.01 -1.48 -23.24
N ASP A 63 -1.10 -2.80 -23.26
CA ASP A 63 -2.35 -3.51 -22.92
C ASP A 63 -2.71 -3.29 -21.44
N GLU A 64 -1.71 -3.03 -20.61
CA GLU A 64 -1.82 -2.75 -19.18
C GLU A 64 -2.07 -1.26 -18.86
N THR A 65 -2.13 -0.38 -19.86
CA THR A 65 -2.42 1.05 -19.66
C THR A 65 -3.69 1.21 -18.81
N GLU A 66 -3.58 1.97 -17.72
CA GLU A 66 -4.71 2.36 -16.88
C GLU A 66 -4.98 3.86 -17.09
N PRO A 67 -5.95 4.24 -17.93
CA PRO A 67 -6.17 5.62 -18.33
C PRO A 67 -6.33 6.58 -17.16
N ARG A 68 -7.02 6.16 -16.09
CA ARG A 68 -7.23 7.00 -14.90
C ARG A 68 -5.91 7.34 -14.21
N LEU A 69 -4.93 6.44 -14.27
CA LEU A 69 -3.62 6.66 -13.68
C LEU A 69 -2.74 7.52 -14.59
N VAL A 70 -2.83 7.35 -15.91
CA VAL A 70 -2.13 8.22 -16.88
C VAL A 70 -2.61 9.68 -16.76
N GLU A 71 -3.91 9.89 -16.59
CA GLU A 71 -4.52 11.21 -16.42
C GLU A 71 -4.22 11.86 -15.07
N ALA A 72 -3.82 11.07 -14.06
CA ALA A 72 -3.56 11.55 -12.69
C ALA A 72 -2.15 12.12 -12.46
N ARG A 73 -1.36 12.36 -13.52
CA ARG A 73 0.04 12.84 -13.43
C ARG A 73 0.21 14.11 -12.60
N ASP A 74 -0.73 15.04 -12.71
CA ASP A 74 -0.72 16.32 -11.98
C ASP A 74 -1.59 16.30 -10.72
N THR A 75 -2.15 15.14 -10.35
CA THR A 75 -3.00 14.96 -9.17
C THR A 75 -2.21 14.38 -8.01
N ARG A 76 -2.71 14.55 -6.78
CA ARG A 76 -2.20 13.81 -5.61
C ARG A 76 -2.51 12.33 -5.77
N VAL A 77 -1.46 11.50 -5.80
CA VAL A 77 -1.57 10.04 -5.89
C VAL A 77 -1.05 9.42 -4.61
N VAL A 78 -1.95 8.86 -3.79
CA VAL A 78 -1.57 8.17 -2.56
C VAL A 78 -1.44 6.68 -2.86
N VAL A 79 -0.20 6.20 -2.85
CA VAL A 79 0.16 4.83 -3.15
C VAL A 79 0.03 3.96 -1.90
N LEU A 80 -0.73 2.89 -2.03
CA LEU A 80 -1.09 1.98 -0.96
C LEU A 80 -0.40 0.64 -1.14
N CYS A 81 0.07 0.08 -0.03
CA CYS A 81 0.44 -1.33 0.02
C CYS A 81 0.13 -1.89 1.42
N ARG A 82 0.54 -3.13 1.69
CA ARG A 82 0.26 -3.77 2.98
C ARG A 82 0.86 -3.02 4.17
N SER A 83 2.11 -2.57 4.08
CA SER A 83 2.90 -2.10 5.24
C SER A 83 3.75 -0.85 4.98
N GLY A 84 3.46 -0.07 3.93
CA GLY A 84 4.22 1.14 3.55
C GLY A 84 5.51 0.90 2.75
N ASN A 85 6.12 -0.29 2.78
CA ASN A 85 7.43 -0.51 2.16
C ASN A 85 7.39 -0.55 0.62
N ARG A 86 6.39 -1.23 0.03
CA ARG A 86 6.26 -1.34 -1.43
C ARG A 86 5.80 0.00 -2.03
N SER A 87 4.89 0.67 -1.35
CA SER A 87 4.34 1.97 -1.78
C SER A 87 5.40 3.05 -1.78
N LEU A 88 6.34 3.04 -0.83
CA LEU A 88 7.46 3.98 -0.82
C LEU A 88 8.33 3.87 -2.09
N LEU A 89 8.64 2.64 -2.52
CA LEU A 89 9.40 2.40 -3.76
C LEU A 89 8.60 2.82 -4.99
N ALA A 90 7.30 2.53 -5.02
CA ALA A 90 6.43 2.87 -6.14
C ALA A 90 6.20 4.37 -6.27
N ALA A 91 5.93 5.08 -5.18
CA ALA A 91 5.78 6.54 -5.19
C ALA A 91 7.08 7.21 -5.66
N HIS A 92 8.25 6.69 -5.27
CA HIS A 92 9.52 7.15 -5.82
C HIS A 92 9.61 6.93 -7.34
N THR A 93 9.26 5.73 -7.82
CA THR A 93 9.23 5.44 -9.25
C THR A 93 8.29 6.37 -10.01
N LEU A 94 7.06 6.59 -9.51
CA LEU A 94 6.11 7.52 -10.13
C LEU A 94 6.68 8.94 -10.21
N GLY A 95 7.39 9.39 -9.18
CA GLY A 95 8.08 10.69 -9.20
C GLY A 95 9.15 10.78 -10.29
N LEU A 96 9.94 9.71 -10.49
CA LEU A 96 10.89 9.62 -11.60
C LEU A 96 10.21 9.62 -12.98
N MET A 97 8.96 9.14 -13.03
CA MET A 97 8.14 9.08 -14.24
C MET A 97 7.33 10.36 -14.49
N GLY A 98 7.50 11.40 -13.66
CA GLY A 98 6.90 12.72 -13.88
C GLY A 98 5.55 12.94 -13.20
N PHE A 99 5.16 12.11 -12.23
CA PHE A 99 4.04 12.45 -11.35
C PHE A 99 4.45 13.60 -10.42
N SER A 100 3.61 14.63 -10.31
CA SER A 100 3.91 15.85 -9.56
C SER A 100 3.81 15.67 -8.04
N ASN A 101 2.90 14.79 -7.59
CA ASN A 101 2.60 14.59 -6.17
C ASN A 101 2.31 13.12 -5.80
N PRO A 102 3.25 12.18 -6.04
CA PRO A 102 3.13 10.82 -5.54
C PRO A 102 3.52 10.75 -4.05
N VAL A 103 2.64 10.15 -3.26
CA VAL A 103 2.79 10.03 -1.80
C VAL A 103 2.62 8.58 -1.40
N SER A 104 3.46 8.08 -0.49
CA SER A 104 3.24 6.75 0.09
C SER A 104 2.37 6.84 1.34
N LEU A 105 1.36 5.99 1.46
CA LEU A 105 0.69 5.79 2.75
C LEU A 105 1.67 5.14 3.72
N ARG A 106 2.06 5.90 4.75
CA ARG A 106 2.91 5.40 5.84
C ARG A 106 2.18 4.29 6.57
N THR A 107 2.94 3.29 7.05
CA THR A 107 2.46 2.04 7.67
C THR A 107 1.51 1.19 6.81
N GLY A 108 1.08 1.66 5.63
CA GLY A 108 0.21 0.96 4.69
C GLY A 108 -1.17 0.64 5.26
N LEU A 109 -1.85 -0.31 4.63
CA LEU A 109 -3.18 -0.73 5.08
C LEU A 109 -3.19 -1.37 6.47
N ARG A 110 -2.05 -1.88 6.94
CA ARG A 110 -1.95 -2.31 8.32
C ARG A 110 -2.19 -1.14 9.28
N GLY A 111 -1.49 -0.01 9.10
CA GLY A 111 -1.71 1.16 9.94
C GLY A 111 -3.11 1.74 9.79
N TRP A 112 -3.64 1.75 8.56
CA TRP A 112 -5.04 2.12 8.31
C TRP A 112 -6.03 1.28 9.13
N ASN A 113 -5.80 -0.04 9.20
CA ASN A 113 -6.62 -0.93 10.02
C ASN A 113 -6.35 -0.81 11.52
N ASP A 114 -5.10 -0.59 11.92
CA ASP A 114 -4.69 -0.38 13.32
C ASP A 114 -5.38 0.88 13.90
N ASP A 115 -5.62 1.89 13.06
CA ASP A 115 -6.39 3.11 13.38
C ASP A 115 -7.91 2.93 13.19
N GLU A 116 -8.39 1.69 12.99
CA GLU A 116 -9.81 1.30 12.82
C GLU A 116 -10.55 1.93 11.64
N TYR A 117 -9.83 2.39 10.60
CA TYR A 117 -10.47 2.97 9.43
C TYR A 117 -11.08 1.91 8.48
N PRO A 118 -12.16 2.26 7.75
CA PRO A 118 -12.89 1.36 6.86
C PRO A 118 -12.01 0.60 5.86
N LEU A 119 -12.24 -0.70 5.73
CA LEU A 119 -11.81 -1.50 4.59
C LEU A 119 -13.00 -2.24 3.99
N VAL A 120 -12.95 -2.48 2.68
CA VAL A 120 -13.96 -3.22 1.92
C VAL A 120 -13.35 -4.39 1.15
N ASP A 121 -14.13 -5.43 0.89
CA ASP A 121 -13.76 -6.49 -0.04
C ASP A 121 -14.05 -6.11 -1.50
N GLY A 122 -13.71 -6.99 -2.45
CA GLY A 122 -13.96 -6.78 -3.88
C GLY A 122 -15.44 -6.63 -4.27
N GLY A 123 -16.37 -6.93 -3.36
CA GLY A 123 -17.80 -6.66 -3.54
C GLY A 123 -18.25 -5.34 -2.89
N GLY A 124 -17.33 -4.53 -2.36
CA GLY A 124 -17.64 -3.29 -1.66
C GLY A 124 -18.23 -3.49 -0.26
N ARG A 125 -18.17 -4.70 0.30
CA ARG A 125 -18.69 -4.96 1.66
C ARG A 125 -17.63 -4.65 2.69
N TRP A 126 -18.04 -4.03 3.78
CA TRP A 126 -17.20 -3.75 4.93
C TRP A 126 -16.54 -5.01 5.49
N ILE A 127 -15.28 -4.87 5.85
CA ILE A 127 -14.49 -5.91 6.49
C ILE A 127 -14.28 -5.52 7.95
N ASP A 128 -14.62 -6.47 8.82
CA ASP A 128 -14.36 -6.39 10.25
C ASP A 128 -12.85 -6.19 10.55
N PRO A 129 -12.47 -5.27 11.45
CA PRO A 129 -11.07 -4.95 11.74
C PRO A 129 -10.22 -6.16 12.17
N ASP A 130 -10.77 -7.08 12.99
CA ASP A 130 -10.04 -8.29 13.41
C ASP A 130 -9.78 -9.21 12.21
N ARG A 131 -10.75 -9.31 11.30
CA ARG A 131 -10.57 -10.05 10.04
C ARG A 131 -9.51 -9.40 9.17
N ALA A 132 -9.53 -8.08 9.01
CA ALA A 132 -8.53 -7.36 8.23
C ALA A 132 -7.13 -7.48 8.84
N GLU A 133 -6.98 -7.45 10.16
CA GLU A 133 -5.70 -7.65 10.84
C GLU A 133 -5.09 -9.00 10.46
N ARG A 134 -5.88 -10.09 10.49
CA ARG A 134 -5.42 -11.43 10.09
C ARG A 134 -4.96 -11.50 8.63
N LEU A 135 -5.63 -10.78 7.74
CA LEU A 135 -5.29 -10.71 6.31
C LEU A 135 -3.99 -9.92 6.06
N LEU A 136 -3.76 -8.88 6.86
CA LEU A 136 -2.62 -7.97 6.72
C LEU A 136 -1.41 -8.38 7.56
N ALA A 137 -1.58 -9.33 8.48
CA ALA A 137 -0.55 -9.84 9.37
C ALA A 137 0.66 -10.40 8.60
N SER A 138 1.83 -10.26 9.21
CA SER A 138 3.06 -10.84 8.68
C SER A 138 3.25 -12.27 9.17
N SER A 139 3.43 -13.22 8.26
CA SER A 139 3.69 -14.62 8.57
C SER A 139 5.15 -14.99 8.27
N LEU A 140 6.08 -14.47 9.07
CA LEU A 140 7.52 -14.76 8.91
C LEU A 140 7.86 -16.16 9.45
N THR A 141 8.43 -17.01 8.60
CA THR A 141 9.04 -18.28 9.00
C THR A 141 10.35 -18.05 9.76
N PRO A 142 10.85 -19.03 10.54
CA PRO A 142 12.15 -18.90 11.23
C PRO A 142 13.31 -18.57 10.28
N ALA A 143 13.32 -19.14 9.08
CA ALA A 143 14.35 -18.87 8.06
C ALA A 143 14.28 -17.43 7.50
N GLN A 144 13.12 -16.78 7.58
CA GLN A 144 12.91 -15.39 7.17
C GLN A 144 13.19 -14.39 8.29
N ARG A 145 13.32 -14.85 9.54
CA ARG A 145 13.75 -14.00 10.66
C ARG A 145 15.23 -13.73 10.50
N GLY A 146 15.62 -12.46 10.59
CA GLY A 146 17.01 -12.06 10.43
C GLY A 146 17.91 -12.76 11.46
N PRO A 147 19.23 -12.86 11.22
CA PRO A 147 20.16 -13.59 12.09
C PRO A 147 20.17 -13.12 13.56
N GLN A 148 19.70 -11.89 13.84
CA GLN A 148 19.60 -11.34 15.20
C GLN A 148 18.32 -11.75 15.96
N GLU A 149 17.25 -12.18 15.29
CA GLU A 149 16.01 -12.63 15.94
C GLU A 149 16.03 -14.11 16.32
N VAL A 150 16.84 -14.92 15.62
CA VAL A 150 16.97 -16.36 15.90
C VAL A 150 17.68 -16.61 17.24
N ALA A 151 18.58 -15.71 17.66
CA ALA A 151 19.27 -15.80 18.94
C ALA A 151 18.36 -15.53 20.17
N ALA A 152 17.22 -14.87 19.97
CA ALA A 152 16.32 -14.47 21.05
C ALA A 152 15.19 -15.47 21.33
N ASN A 153 15.05 -16.53 20.52
CA ASN A 153 14.04 -17.57 20.75
C ASN A 153 14.63 -18.95 20.43
N PRO A 154 15.44 -19.53 21.35
CA PRO A 154 15.79 -20.93 21.24
C PRO A 154 14.51 -21.72 21.43
N ALA A 155 14.12 -22.45 20.38
CA ALA A 155 12.95 -23.33 20.38
C ALA A 155 12.83 -24.08 21.72
N ARG A 156 11.67 -23.98 22.39
CA ARG A 156 11.29 -24.98 23.38
C ARG A 156 11.27 -26.33 22.67
N PRO A 157 12.06 -27.33 23.11
CA PRO A 157 11.94 -28.66 22.55
C PRO A 157 10.53 -29.18 22.84
N SER A 158 9.86 -29.68 21.81
CA SER A 158 8.66 -30.50 21.97
C SER A 158 9.03 -31.82 22.66
N ALA A 159 8.27 -32.13 23.72
CA ALA A 159 8.12 -33.38 24.46
C ALA A 159 9.24 -34.43 24.40
#